data_AF-A0A8H2SEZ5-F1
#
_entry.id   AF-A0A8H2SEZ5-F1
#
_cell.length_a   1.000
_cell.length_b   1.000
_cell.length_c   1.000
_cell.angle_alpha   90.00
_cell.angle_beta   90.00
_cell.angle_gamma   90.00
#
_symmetry.space_group_name_H-M   'P 1'
#
loop_
_entity.id
_entity.type
_entity.pdbx_description
1 polymer ?
#
loop_
_entity_poly.entity_id
_entity_poly.type
_entity_poly.pdbx_seq_one_letter_code
_entity_poly.pdbx_strand_id
1 'polypeptide(L)'
;MTRIQRRILRRWKSIRRYGRNHIDQRQNWNSYKPLQAIRKLSLSYGNAPIICRMHDGGPERASHIPFPLNLETRSDVIPVRIHFCETIPQARQPISHRKIRANNYLVNITRYQVSRGDLISIEENSVCSMGRKVRKYFYIEVFVRTIAGAVFPSASERMWTYTIGRWFRLLTKPFGCRLLLTTWFLQQLRAASIIAESSVTQRS
;
A
#
# COMPACT_ATOMS: atom_id res chain seq x y z
N MET A 1 15.09 3.93 -0.51
CA MET A 1 16.17 2.93 -0.33
C MET A 1 17.50 3.51 -0.80
N THR A 2 18.45 3.72 0.13
CA THR A 2 19.78 4.25 -0.19
C THR A 2 20.59 3.25 -1.02
N ARG A 3 21.68 3.70 -1.65
CA ARG A 3 22.55 2.85 -2.48
C ARG A 3 23.17 1.70 -1.67
N ILE A 4 23.54 1.98 -0.41
CA ILE A 4 24.09 1.01 0.53
C ILE A 4 23.03 -0.01 0.94
N GLN A 5 21.83 0.43 1.34
CA GLN A 5 20.71 -0.46 1.67
C GLN A 5 20.39 -1.42 0.52
N ARG A 6 20.43 -0.95 -0.74
CA ARG A 6 20.22 -1.80 -1.93
C ARG A 6 21.31 -2.86 -2.10
N ARG A 7 22.59 -2.49 -1.91
CA ARG A 7 23.71 -3.45 -1.95
C ARG A 7 23.56 -4.52 -0.87
N ILE A 8 23.25 -4.11 0.36
CA ILE A 8 23.00 -5.01 1.49
C ILE A 8 21.83 -5.94 1.14
N LEU A 9 20.68 -5.40 0.73
CA LEU A 9 19.49 -6.19 0.40
C LEU A 9 19.77 -7.22 -0.70
N ARG A 10 20.52 -6.86 -1.76
CA ARG A 10 20.89 -7.78 -2.85
C ARG A 10 21.76 -8.92 -2.32
N ARG A 11 22.78 -8.61 -1.53
CA ARG A 11 23.65 -9.61 -0.88
C ARG A 11 22.85 -10.55 0.01
N TRP A 12 22.01 -10.01 0.90
CA TRP A 12 21.14 -10.78 1.79
C TRP A 12 20.14 -11.67 1.03
N LYS A 13 19.51 -11.17 -0.04
CA LYS A 13 18.61 -11.97 -0.90
C LYS A 13 19.35 -13.09 -1.63
N SER A 14 20.60 -12.90 -2.02
CA SER A 14 21.43 -13.94 -2.65
C SER A 14 21.77 -15.04 -1.65
N ILE A 15 22.31 -14.66 -0.49
CA ILE A 15 22.66 -15.56 0.60
C ILE A 15 21.43 -16.36 1.07
N ARG A 16 20.27 -15.70 1.24
CA ARG A 16 19.04 -16.36 1.68
C ARG A 16 18.47 -17.32 0.63
N ARG A 17 18.64 -17.04 -0.67
CA ARG A 17 18.23 -17.97 -1.74
C ARG A 17 19.11 -19.22 -1.75
N TYR A 18 20.42 -19.04 -1.68
CA TYR A 18 21.37 -20.15 -1.56
C TYR A 18 21.09 -20.99 -0.31
N GLY A 19 20.89 -20.35 0.85
CA GLY A 19 20.57 -21.03 2.09
C GLY A 19 19.24 -21.79 2.02
N ARG A 20 18.19 -21.25 1.40
CA ARG A 20 16.86 -21.91 1.34
C ARG A 20 16.91 -23.28 0.68
N ASN A 21 17.70 -23.44 -0.38
CA ASN A 21 17.87 -24.71 -1.10
C ASN A 21 18.54 -25.80 -0.24
N HIS A 22 19.22 -25.42 0.86
CA HIS A 22 19.85 -26.33 1.83
C HIS A 22 19.12 -26.38 3.19
N ILE A 23 18.12 -25.51 3.43
CA ILE A 23 17.36 -25.52 4.68
C ILE A 23 16.38 -26.71 4.70
N ASP A 24 16.05 -27.31 3.54
CA ASP A 24 15.05 -28.40 3.40
C ASP A 24 15.38 -29.63 4.28
N GLN A 25 16.63 -29.73 4.76
CA GLN A 25 17.12 -30.77 5.67
C GLN A 25 16.98 -30.46 7.18
N ARG A 26 16.57 -29.25 7.59
CA ARG A 26 16.39 -28.92 9.03
C ARG A 26 15.12 -29.55 9.58
N GLN A 27 15.23 -30.32 10.67
CA GLN A 27 14.16 -31.04 11.38
C GLN A 27 12.93 -30.21 11.83
N ASN A 28 12.89 -28.87 11.62
CA ASN A 28 11.86 -27.99 12.17
C ASN A 28 11.15 -27.07 11.13
N TRP A 29 10.88 -27.59 9.93
CA TRP A 29 10.12 -26.87 8.90
C TRP A 29 8.68 -26.54 9.30
N ASN A 30 8.05 -27.46 10.02
CA ASN A 30 6.66 -27.35 10.44
C ASN A 30 6.44 -26.18 11.41
N SER A 31 7.43 -25.84 12.26
CA SER A 31 7.32 -24.65 13.13
C SER A 31 7.86 -23.38 12.48
N TYR A 32 8.81 -23.48 11.54
CA TYR A 32 9.42 -22.31 10.90
C TYR A 32 8.45 -21.54 9.99
N LYS A 33 7.66 -22.24 9.16
CA LYS A 33 6.74 -21.58 8.20
C LYS A 33 5.68 -20.73 8.93
N PRO A 34 4.97 -21.22 9.96
CA PRO A 34 4.02 -20.42 10.73
C PRO A 34 4.68 -19.24 11.43
N LEU A 35 5.84 -19.46 12.05
CA LEU A 35 6.56 -18.39 12.76
C LEU A 35 7.01 -17.27 11.82
N GLN A 36 7.46 -17.60 10.60
CA GLN A 36 7.72 -16.59 9.57
C GLN A 36 6.47 -15.85 9.12
N ALA A 37 5.36 -16.57 8.92
CA ALA A 37 4.09 -15.97 8.51
C ALA A 37 3.62 -14.96 9.57
N ILE A 38 3.64 -15.34 10.85
CA ILE A 38 3.23 -14.46 11.95
C ILE A 38 4.13 -13.22 12.05
N ARG A 39 5.46 -13.37 11.95
CA ARG A 39 6.38 -12.23 11.98
C ARG A 39 6.10 -11.22 10.86
N LYS A 40 5.83 -11.72 9.64
CA LYS A 40 5.48 -10.87 8.49
C LYS A 40 4.15 -10.16 8.69
N LEU A 41 3.14 -10.88 9.20
CA LEU A 41 1.82 -10.31 9.49
C LEU A 41 1.93 -9.25 10.59
N SER A 42 2.70 -9.51 11.64
CA SER A 42 2.85 -8.54 12.75
C SER A 42 3.43 -7.23 12.23
N LEU A 43 4.46 -7.32 11.38
CA LEU A 43 5.05 -6.18 10.71
C LEU A 43 4.05 -5.46 9.80
N SER A 44 3.23 -6.18 9.02
CA SER A 44 2.27 -5.56 8.10
C SER A 44 1.15 -4.81 8.81
N TYR A 45 0.79 -5.21 10.04
CA TYR A 45 -0.31 -4.61 10.83
C TYR A 45 0.14 -3.71 11.99
N GLY A 46 1.37 -3.17 11.90
CA GLY A 46 1.89 -2.15 12.81
C GLY A 46 2.34 -2.71 14.16
N ASN A 47 3.07 -3.82 14.13
CA ASN A 47 3.65 -4.53 15.28
C ASN A 47 2.62 -4.92 16.33
N ALA A 48 1.41 -5.25 15.91
CA ALA A 48 0.41 -5.81 16.82
C ALA A 48 0.90 -7.18 17.32
N PRO A 49 0.73 -7.51 18.62
CA PRO A 49 1.02 -8.84 19.13
C PRO A 49 -0.04 -9.81 18.60
N ILE A 50 0.20 -10.32 17.40
CA ILE A 50 -0.69 -11.25 16.69
C ILE A 50 -0.86 -12.56 17.46
N ILE A 51 0.21 -13.02 18.12
CA ILE A 51 0.28 -14.32 18.79
C ILE A 51 -0.47 -14.33 20.13
N CYS A 52 -0.46 -13.23 20.87
CA CYS A 52 -0.79 -13.24 22.31
C CYS A 52 -2.17 -12.70 22.69
N ARG A 53 -2.95 -12.16 21.74
CA ARG A 53 -4.25 -11.53 22.08
C ARG A 53 -5.42 -11.93 21.20
N MET A 54 -5.17 -12.66 20.11
CA MET A 54 -6.20 -12.99 19.11
C MET A 54 -6.42 -14.50 18.97
N HIS A 55 -5.60 -15.30 19.66
CA HIS A 55 -5.85 -16.72 19.92
C HIS A 55 -6.52 -16.96 21.29
N ASP A 56 -6.90 -15.89 22.00
CA ASP A 56 -7.53 -15.95 23.34
C ASP A 56 -8.93 -16.62 23.33
N GLY A 57 -9.44 -16.99 22.16
CA GLY A 57 -10.63 -17.84 22.00
C GLY A 57 -10.37 -19.34 22.22
N GLY A 58 -9.16 -19.72 22.66
CA GLY A 58 -8.78 -21.11 22.95
C GLY A 58 -8.48 -21.95 21.70
N PRO A 59 -7.89 -23.16 21.89
CA PRO A 59 -7.58 -24.10 20.81
C PRO A 59 -8.83 -24.62 20.08
N GLU A 60 -10.01 -24.48 20.70
CA GLU A 60 -11.30 -24.96 20.18
C GLU A 60 -11.86 -24.11 19.04
N ARG A 61 -11.39 -22.86 18.89
CA ARG A 61 -11.70 -21.97 17.76
C ARG A 61 -10.56 -21.88 16.74
N ALA A 62 -9.95 -23.03 16.42
CA ALA A 62 -9.25 -23.20 15.14
C ALA A 62 -10.21 -23.11 13.91
N SER A 63 -11.44 -22.63 14.13
CA SER A 63 -12.55 -22.59 13.19
C SER A 63 -12.53 -21.34 12.31
N HIS A 64 -12.08 -21.54 11.07
CA HIS A 64 -12.64 -21.07 9.79
C HIS A 64 -12.89 -19.57 9.51
N ILE A 65 -13.02 -18.68 10.50
CA ILE A 65 -13.06 -17.23 10.23
C ILE A 65 -11.61 -16.78 10.04
N PRO A 66 -11.20 -16.34 8.84
CA PRO A 66 -9.81 -16.00 8.61
C PRO A 66 -9.40 -14.89 9.56
N PHE A 67 -8.48 -15.19 10.46
CA PHE A 67 -7.69 -14.23 11.25
C PHE A 67 -7.34 -12.91 10.50
N PRO A 68 -7.02 -12.93 9.18
CA PRO A 68 -6.87 -11.71 8.39
C PRO A 68 -8.09 -10.78 8.36
N LEU A 69 -9.33 -11.30 8.33
CA LEU A 69 -10.53 -10.47 8.24
C LEU A 69 -10.69 -9.53 9.44
N ASN A 70 -10.39 -10.01 10.66
CA ASN A 70 -10.47 -9.21 11.88
C ASN A 70 -9.40 -8.11 11.93
N LEU A 71 -8.29 -8.30 11.20
CA LEU A 71 -7.25 -7.29 11.09
C LEU A 71 -7.58 -6.24 10.02
N GLU A 72 -8.23 -6.66 8.93
CA GLU A 72 -8.64 -5.75 7.85
C GLU A 72 -9.81 -4.85 8.23
N THR A 73 -10.63 -5.22 9.24
CA THR A 73 -11.71 -4.36 9.78
C THR A 73 -11.24 -3.31 10.77
N ARG A 74 -9.95 -3.25 11.11
CA ARG A 74 -9.44 -2.24 12.07
C ARG A 74 -9.43 -0.85 11.47
N SER A 75 -9.87 0.14 12.25
CA SER A 75 -9.92 1.54 11.88
C SER A 75 -8.57 2.12 11.45
N ASP A 76 -7.43 1.63 11.99
CA ASP A 76 -6.09 2.04 11.56
C ASP A 76 -5.59 1.36 10.27
N VAL A 77 -6.20 0.24 9.87
CA VAL A 77 -5.83 -0.52 8.67
C VAL A 77 -6.61 -0.05 7.46
N ILE A 78 -7.90 0.24 7.63
CA ILE A 78 -8.80 0.64 6.53
C ILE A 78 -8.27 1.84 5.73
N PRO A 79 -7.81 2.95 6.35
CA PRO A 79 -7.26 4.09 5.62
C PRO A 79 -5.99 3.74 4.81
N VAL A 80 -5.23 2.73 5.24
CA VAL A 80 -4.03 2.27 4.51
C VAL A 80 -4.44 1.42 3.31
N ARG A 81 -5.48 0.58 3.45
CA ARG A 81 -5.99 -0.26 2.35
C ARG A 81 -6.69 0.53 1.26
N ILE A 82 -7.43 1.58 1.64
CA ILE A 82 -8.05 2.52 0.68
C ILE A 82 -7.01 3.54 0.16
N HIS A 83 -5.74 3.43 0.59
CA HIS A 83 -4.64 4.30 0.16
C HIS A 83 -4.80 5.79 0.52
N PHE A 84 -5.57 6.09 1.58
CA PHE A 84 -5.58 7.42 2.21
C PHE A 84 -4.28 7.73 2.96
N CYS A 85 -3.65 6.70 3.53
CA CYS A 85 -2.38 6.78 4.25
C CYS A 85 -1.38 5.75 3.71
N GLU A 86 -0.09 6.07 3.71
CA GLU A 86 0.95 5.15 3.21
C GLU A 86 1.34 4.09 4.24
N THR A 87 1.26 4.44 5.53
CA THR A 87 1.70 3.58 6.64
C THR A 87 0.68 3.55 7.78
N ILE A 88 0.68 2.46 8.55
CA ILE A 88 -0.23 2.31 9.71
C ILE A 88 0.02 3.39 10.78
N PRO A 89 1.27 3.71 11.19
CA PRO A 89 1.49 4.81 12.12
C PRO A 89 0.94 6.15 11.60
N GLN A 90 1.06 6.41 10.30
CA GLN A 90 0.47 7.59 9.67
C GLN A 90 -1.06 7.56 9.72
N ALA A 91 -1.70 6.40 9.56
CA ALA A 91 -3.15 6.24 9.66
C ALA A 91 -3.66 6.40 11.11
N ARG A 92 -2.84 6.10 12.12
CA ARG A 92 -3.20 6.33 13.53
C ARG A 92 -3.28 7.81 13.89
N GLN A 93 -2.47 8.66 13.25
CA GLN A 93 -2.47 10.10 13.50
C GLN A 93 -3.85 10.77 13.29
N PRO A 94 -4.52 10.65 12.13
CA PRO A 94 -5.84 11.27 11.94
C PRO A 94 -6.91 10.67 12.87
N ILE A 95 -6.80 9.41 13.27
CA ILE A 95 -7.72 8.77 14.21
C ILE A 95 -7.57 9.39 15.61
N SER A 96 -6.34 9.44 16.14
CA SER A 96 -6.05 10.06 17.44
C SER A 96 -6.36 11.57 17.46
N HIS A 97 -6.23 12.23 16.31
CA HIS A 97 -6.60 13.65 16.14
C HIS A 97 -8.08 13.86 15.80
N ARG A 98 -8.92 12.81 15.88
CA ARG A 98 -10.38 12.90 15.75
C ARG A 98 -10.90 13.37 14.38
N LYS A 99 -10.12 13.10 13.31
CA LYS A 99 -10.44 13.52 11.93
C LYS A 99 -11.24 12.50 11.12
N ILE A 100 -11.42 11.29 11.65
CA ILE A 100 -12.12 10.18 10.99
C ILE A 100 -13.37 9.84 11.79
N ARG A 101 -14.49 9.62 11.09
CA ARG A 101 -15.78 9.25 11.66
C ARG A 101 -16.26 7.95 11.02
N ALA A 102 -16.97 7.13 11.79
CA ALA A 102 -17.69 5.95 11.32
C ALA A 102 -19.18 6.13 11.61
N ASN A 103 -20.04 6.02 10.61
CA ASN A 103 -21.48 6.33 10.69
C ASN A 103 -21.74 7.70 11.34
N ASN A 104 -20.94 8.71 10.99
CA ASN A 104 -20.93 10.06 11.60
C ASN A 104 -20.51 10.14 13.08
N TYR A 105 -20.28 9.01 13.75
CA TYR A 105 -19.71 8.97 15.09
C TYR A 105 -18.19 9.08 15.08
N LEU A 106 -17.65 9.73 16.10
CA LEU A 106 -16.21 9.93 16.21
C LEU A 106 -15.49 8.65 16.65
N VAL A 107 -14.54 8.19 15.83
CA VAL A 107 -13.67 7.05 16.16
C VAL A 107 -12.32 7.56 16.65
N ASN A 108 -12.08 7.51 17.96
CA ASN A 108 -10.78 7.88 18.55
C ASN A 108 -9.88 6.65 18.81
N ILE A 109 -10.46 5.45 18.80
CA ILE A 109 -9.73 4.21 19.10
C ILE A 109 -9.11 3.68 17.80
N THR A 110 -7.77 3.62 17.76
CA THR A 110 -7.00 3.17 16.59
C THR A 110 -7.23 1.70 16.20
N ARG A 111 -7.62 0.86 17.15
CA ARG A 111 -7.92 -0.56 16.92
C ARG A 111 -9.42 -0.86 16.96
N TYR A 112 -10.25 0.15 16.76
CA TYR A 112 -11.69 -0.01 16.66
C TYR A 112 -12.01 -0.92 15.46
N GLN A 113 -12.89 -1.91 15.65
CA GLN A 113 -13.33 -2.79 14.58
C GLN A 113 -14.57 -2.19 13.94
N VAL A 114 -14.46 -1.86 12.66
CA VAL A 114 -15.53 -1.32 11.85
C VAL A 114 -16.38 -2.48 11.32
N SER A 115 -17.70 -2.37 11.44
CA SER A 115 -18.63 -3.38 10.95
C SER A 115 -18.79 -3.27 9.44
N ARG A 116 -19.21 -4.38 8.81
CA ARG A 116 -19.51 -4.36 7.38
C ARG A 116 -20.72 -3.46 7.13
N GLY A 117 -20.60 -2.55 6.16
CA GLY A 117 -21.65 -1.59 5.82
C GLY A 117 -21.54 -0.23 6.52
N ASP A 118 -20.60 -0.07 7.46
CA ASP A 118 -20.36 1.22 8.10
C ASP A 118 -19.75 2.24 7.13
N LEU A 119 -20.28 3.46 7.15
CA LEU A 119 -19.79 4.59 6.35
C LEU A 119 -18.61 5.25 7.08
N ILE A 120 -17.43 5.23 6.46
CA ILE A 120 -16.26 5.96 6.98
C ILE A 120 -16.18 7.32 6.31
N SER A 121 -16.30 8.38 7.11
CA SER A 121 -16.20 9.76 6.64
C SER A 121 -14.99 10.48 7.24
N ILE A 122 -14.51 11.49 6.53
CA ILE A 122 -13.39 12.34 6.93
C ILE A 122 -13.97 13.71 7.30
N GLU A 123 -13.46 14.32 8.37
CA GLU A 123 -13.84 15.66 8.77
C GLU A 123 -13.48 16.68 7.68
N GLU A 124 -14.43 17.55 7.32
CA GLU A 124 -14.32 18.52 6.21
C GLU A 124 -13.04 19.35 6.24
N ASN A 125 -12.65 19.84 7.41
CA ASN A 125 -11.41 20.61 7.62
C ASN A 125 -10.14 19.87 7.16
N SER A 126 -10.16 18.54 7.25
CA SER A 126 -9.02 17.69 6.91
C SER A 126 -9.06 17.16 5.47
N VAL A 127 -10.22 17.21 4.80
CA VAL A 127 -10.43 16.68 3.44
C VAL A 127 -9.47 17.30 2.44
N CYS A 128 -9.30 18.63 2.44
CA CYS A 128 -8.41 19.30 1.48
C CYS A 128 -6.95 18.83 1.64
N SER A 129 -6.48 18.71 2.88
CA SER A 129 -5.11 18.30 3.19
C SER A 129 -4.85 16.83 2.88
N MET A 130 -5.80 15.94 3.22
CA MET A 130 -5.69 14.50 3.00
C MET A 130 -5.91 14.14 1.54
N GLY A 131 -6.89 14.75 0.88
CA GLY A 131 -7.20 14.54 -0.53
C GLY A 131 -6.04 14.88 -1.46
N ARG A 132 -5.24 15.91 -1.16
CA ARG A 132 -3.99 16.20 -1.89
C ARG A 132 -2.99 15.05 -1.80
N LYS A 133 -2.84 14.42 -0.63
CA LYS A 133 -1.93 13.28 -0.41
C LYS A 133 -2.43 12.04 -1.16
N VAL A 134 -3.73 11.76 -1.14
CA VAL A 134 -4.32 10.63 -1.87
C VAL A 134 -4.15 10.79 -3.37
N ARG A 135 -4.51 11.95 -3.92
CA ARG A 135 -4.32 12.23 -5.36
C ARG A 135 -2.87 12.08 -5.77
N LYS A 136 -1.94 12.58 -4.93
CA LYS A 136 -0.51 12.40 -5.12
C LYS A 136 -0.19 10.90 -5.17
N TYR A 137 -0.58 10.11 -4.17
CA TYR A 137 -0.30 8.68 -4.12
C TYR A 137 -0.83 7.92 -5.34
N PHE A 138 -2.11 8.12 -5.71
CA PHE A 138 -2.74 7.45 -6.84
C PHE A 138 -1.99 7.71 -8.15
N TYR A 139 -1.56 8.96 -8.38
CA TYR A 139 -0.77 9.32 -9.54
C TYR A 139 0.61 8.63 -9.55
N ILE A 140 1.25 8.41 -8.40
CA ILE A 140 2.55 7.73 -8.35
C ILE A 140 2.38 6.24 -8.63
N GLU A 141 1.54 5.60 -7.83
CA GLU A 141 1.48 4.15 -7.79
C GLU A 141 0.79 3.60 -9.03
N VAL A 142 -0.35 4.19 -9.43
CA VAL A 142 -1.05 3.76 -10.63
C VAL A 142 -0.31 4.30 -11.86
N PHE A 143 -0.22 5.61 -12.01
CA PHE A 143 0.23 6.16 -13.28
C PHE A 143 1.74 5.97 -13.53
N VAL A 144 2.60 6.27 -12.56
CA VAL A 144 4.06 6.16 -12.78
C VAL A 144 4.55 4.71 -12.67
N ARG A 145 4.08 3.95 -11.68
CA ARG A 145 4.63 2.61 -11.42
C ARG A 145 4.02 1.53 -12.31
N THR A 146 2.70 1.54 -12.51
CA THR A 146 2.06 0.49 -13.33
C THR A 146 2.08 0.83 -14.81
N ILE A 147 1.58 2.00 -15.21
CA ILE A 147 1.47 2.35 -16.63
C ILE A 147 2.85 2.63 -17.22
N ALA A 148 3.60 3.59 -16.65
CA ALA A 148 4.87 3.95 -17.25
C ALA A 148 5.98 2.90 -17.05
N GLY A 149 5.92 2.13 -15.96
CA GLY A 149 6.81 0.97 -15.74
C GLY A 149 6.57 -0.19 -16.71
N ALA A 150 5.33 -0.39 -17.16
CA ALA A 150 5.00 -1.40 -18.17
C ALA A 150 5.42 -0.97 -19.58
N VAL A 151 5.25 0.32 -19.91
CA VAL A 151 5.59 0.86 -21.25
C VAL A 151 7.10 0.99 -21.45
N PHE A 152 7.90 1.17 -20.39
CA PHE A 152 9.35 1.33 -20.49
C PHE A 152 10.13 0.42 -19.51
N PRO A 153 10.29 -0.88 -19.83
CA PRO A 153 10.92 -1.86 -18.93
C PRO A 153 12.43 -1.64 -18.67
N SER A 154 13.12 -0.90 -19.55
CA SER A 154 14.59 -0.91 -19.65
C SER A 154 15.25 0.47 -19.58
N ALA A 155 14.49 1.57 -19.54
CA ALA A 155 15.07 2.91 -19.42
C ALA A 155 15.73 3.06 -18.04
N SER A 156 17.06 3.00 -18.00
CA SER A 156 17.94 3.30 -16.87
C SER A 156 17.21 3.95 -15.69
N GLU A 157 16.97 3.18 -14.62
CA GLU A 157 16.26 3.61 -13.39
C GLU A 157 16.69 5.02 -12.91
N ARG A 158 17.91 5.44 -13.26
CA ARG A 158 18.53 6.73 -12.91
C ARG A 158 17.94 7.94 -13.64
N MET A 159 17.72 7.87 -14.96
CA MET A 159 17.17 9.01 -15.71
C MET A 159 15.66 9.15 -15.41
N TRP A 160 14.99 8.02 -15.25
CA TRP A 160 13.57 7.95 -14.93
C TRP A 160 13.25 8.54 -13.56
N THR A 161 14.05 8.26 -12.52
CA THR A 161 13.85 8.84 -11.17
C THR A 161 14.02 10.36 -11.11
N TYR A 162 14.94 10.94 -11.88
CA TYR A 162 15.11 12.40 -11.96
C TYR A 162 13.92 13.07 -12.64
N THR A 163 13.48 12.52 -13.78
CA THR A 163 12.30 13.00 -14.52
C THR A 163 11.05 12.88 -13.67
N ILE A 164 10.81 11.72 -13.02
CA ILE A 164 9.72 11.55 -12.06
C ILE A 164 9.80 12.61 -10.94
N GLY A 165 10.98 12.82 -10.34
CA GLY A 165 11.18 13.82 -9.29
C GLY A 165 10.88 15.26 -9.73
N ARG A 166 11.12 15.60 -11.01
CA ARG A 166 10.75 16.88 -11.60
C ARG A 166 9.23 16.99 -11.80
N TRP A 167 8.60 15.93 -12.26
CA TRP A 167 7.15 15.86 -12.44
C TRP A 167 6.41 15.96 -11.11
N PHE A 168 6.95 15.33 -10.06
CA PHE A 168 6.50 15.49 -8.68
C PHE A 168 6.47 16.93 -8.21
N ARG A 169 7.56 17.67 -8.46
CA ARG A 169 7.68 19.08 -8.08
C ARG A 169 6.66 19.96 -8.83
N LEU A 170 6.30 19.57 -10.05
CA LEU A 170 5.25 20.24 -10.82
C LEU A 170 3.86 19.89 -10.29
N LEU A 171 3.56 18.63 -10.00
CA LEU A 171 2.26 18.19 -9.44
C LEU A 171 1.94 18.82 -8.08
N THR A 172 2.94 19.18 -7.29
CA THR A 172 2.74 19.90 -6.02
C THR A 172 2.34 21.36 -6.22
N LYS A 173 2.55 21.94 -7.40
CA LYS A 173 2.18 23.32 -7.72
C LYS A 173 0.77 23.36 -8.33
N PRO A 174 -0.08 24.34 -7.97
CA PRO A 174 -1.46 24.42 -8.47
C PRO A 174 -1.56 24.46 -10.00
N PHE A 175 -0.59 25.07 -10.69
CA PHE A 175 -0.53 25.13 -12.16
C PHE A 175 0.25 23.96 -12.80
N GLY A 176 1.08 23.27 -12.03
CA GLY A 176 1.96 22.25 -12.60
C GLY A 176 1.24 20.95 -12.94
N CYS A 177 0.07 20.66 -12.34
CA CYS A 177 -0.80 19.57 -12.79
C CYS A 177 -1.35 19.79 -14.20
N ARG A 178 -1.83 21.01 -14.51
CA ARG A 178 -2.31 21.37 -15.86
C ARG A 178 -1.16 21.28 -16.88
N LEU A 179 0.01 21.80 -16.50
CA LEU A 179 1.22 21.72 -17.32
C LEU A 179 1.68 20.27 -17.55
N LEU A 180 1.55 19.40 -16.55
CA LEU A 180 1.82 17.97 -16.70
C LEU A 180 0.89 17.34 -17.74
N LEU A 181 -0.42 17.59 -17.64
CA LEU A 181 -1.44 17.06 -18.55
C LEU A 181 -1.23 17.49 -20.01
N THR A 182 -0.59 18.64 -20.24
CA THR A 182 -0.22 19.11 -21.57
C THR A 182 1.12 18.57 -22.08
N THR A 183 1.87 17.82 -21.27
CA THR A 183 3.12 17.23 -21.77
C THR A 183 2.84 16.18 -22.83
N TRP A 184 3.66 16.20 -23.88
CA TRP A 184 3.60 15.28 -25.01
C TRP A 184 3.49 13.80 -24.60
N PHE A 185 4.17 13.42 -23.51
CA PHE A 185 4.14 12.07 -22.95
C PHE A 185 2.76 11.62 -22.43
N LEU A 186 2.01 12.50 -21.76
CA LEU A 186 0.66 12.17 -21.29
C LEU A 186 -0.34 12.12 -22.45
N GLN A 187 -0.13 12.95 -23.46
CA GLN A 187 -0.92 12.89 -24.70
C GLN A 187 -0.69 11.56 -25.45
N GLN A 188 0.56 11.11 -25.54
CA GLN A 188 0.92 9.80 -26.10
C GLN A 188 0.27 8.64 -25.34
N LEU A 189 0.32 8.65 -24.01
CA LEU A 189 -0.32 7.59 -23.20
C LEU A 189 -1.84 7.61 -23.29
N ARG A 190 -2.46 8.79 -23.35
CA ARG A 190 -3.90 8.93 -23.55
C ARG A 190 -4.33 8.46 -24.94
N ALA A 191 -3.53 8.75 -25.96
CA ALA A 191 -3.76 8.21 -27.30
C ALA A 191 -3.63 6.68 -27.31
N ALA A 192 -2.61 6.12 -26.63
CA ALA A 192 -2.40 4.68 -26.53
C ALA A 192 -3.55 3.96 -25.77
N SER A 193 -4.08 4.56 -24.70
CA SER A 193 -5.24 3.99 -23.98
C SER A 193 -6.51 4.01 -24.81
N ILE A 194 -6.75 5.10 -25.56
CA ILE A 194 -7.91 5.21 -26.48
C ILE A 194 -7.83 4.16 -27.59
N ILE A 195 -6.62 3.93 -28.13
CA ILE A 195 -6.38 2.88 -29.15
C ILE A 195 -6.59 1.48 -28.57
N ALA A 196 -6.23 1.25 -27.30
CA ALA A 196 -6.48 -0.02 -26.64
C ALA A 196 -7.99 -0.26 -26.41
N GLU A 197 -8.74 0.75 -25.99
CA GLU A 197 -10.20 0.65 -25.80
C GLU A 197 -10.95 0.42 -27.13
N SER A 198 -10.52 1.06 -28.22
CA SER A 198 -11.13 0.86 -29.55
C SER A 198 -10.82 -0.52 -30.16
N SER A 199 -9.72 -1.16 -29.77
CA SER A 199 -9.38 -2.53 -30.17
C SER A 199 -10.21 -3.61 -29.45
N VAL A 200 -10.75 -3.27 -28.27
CA VAL A 200 -11.61 -4.17 -27.47
C VAL A 200 -13.06 -4.12 -27.96
N THR A 201 -13.55 -2.94 -28.35
CA THR A 201 -14.91 -2.78 -28.91
C THR A 201 -15.07 -3.30 -30.33
N GLN A 202 -13.99 -3.55 -31.07
CA GLN A 202 -14.04 -4.24 -32.38
C GLN A 202 -14.03 -5.78 -32.29
N ARG A 203 -13.89 -6.34 -31.08
CA ARG A 203 -13.90 -7.80 -30.83
C ARG A 203 -15.19 -8.28 -30.13
N SER A 204 -16.17 -7.41 -29.98
CA SER A 204 -17.56 -7.72 -29.56
C SER A 204 -18.49 -7.53 -30.74
#